data_AF-A0A8T4PKG7-F1
#
_entry.id   AF-A0A8T4PKG7-F1
#
_cell.length_a   1.000
_cell.length_b   1.000
_cell.length_c   1.000
_cell.angle_alpha   90.00
_cell.angle_beta   90.00
_cell.angle_gamma   90.00
#
_symmetry.space_group_name_H-M   'P 1'
#
loop_
_entity.id
_entity.type
_entity.pdbx_description
1 polymer ?
#
loop_
_entity_poly.entity_id
_entity_poly.type
_entity_poly.pdbx_seq_one_letter_code
_entity_poly.pdbx_strand_id
1 'polypeptide(L)' 'MSNTLYSHRIKRRWKKPLNSKPKAFKSEESANSWAKKNNIKSYTLRNIRKEGERKKIKIVMV' A
#
# COMPACT_ATOMS: atom_id res chain seq x y z
N MET A 1 29.45 -15.67 -23.16
CA MET A 1 28.74 -14.39 -22.94
C MET A 1 27.46 -14.64 -22.16
N SER A 2 27.49 -14.46 -20.85
CA SER A 2 26.34 -14.76 -19.99
C SER A 2 25.37 -13.58 -19.99
N ASN A 3 24.11 -13.84 -20.37
CA ASN A 3 22.97 -12.93 -20.36
C ASN A 3 22.62 -12.45 -18.93
N THR A 4 23.48 -11.62 -18.34
CA THR A 4 23.35 -11.10 -16.97
C THR A 4 22.07 -10.28 -16.80
N LEU A 5 21.64 -9.53 -17.82
CA LEU A 5 20.39 -8.77 -17.82
C LEU A 5 19.14 -9.66 -17.70
N TYR A 6 19.13 -10.83 -18.35
CA TYR A 6 18.02 -11.79 -18.31
C TYR A 6 17.84 -12.36 -16.90
N SER A 7 18.95 -12.71 -16.23
CA SER A 7 18.93 -13.21 -14.85
C SER A 7 18.40 -12.18 -13.84
N HIS A 8 18.66 -10.89 -14.04
CA HIS A 8 18.22 -9.82 -13.13
C HIS A 8 16.71 -9.57 -13.23
N ARG A 9 16.12 -9.69 -14.43
CA ARG A 9 14.66 -9.56 -14.63
C ARG A 9 13.90 -10.70 -13.95
N ILE A 10 14.43 -11.92 -14.05
CA ILE A 10 13.87 -13.09 -13.39
C ILE A 10 13.96 -12.92 -11.86
N LYS A 11 15.14 -12.59 -11.31
CA LYS A 11 15.31 -12.38 -9.85
C LYS A 11 14.36 -11.33 -9.24
N ARG A 12 13.99 -10.28 -9.99
CA ARG A 12 12.97 -9.30 -9.55
C ARG A 12 11.55 -9.89 -9.49
N ARG A 13 11.24 -10.83 -10.38
CA ARG A 13 9.94 -11.52 -10.44
C ARG A 13 9.73 -12.49 -9.26
N TRP A 14 10.81 -13.03 -8.69
CA TRP A 14 10.79 -13.92 -7.52
C TRP A 14 10.90 -13.16 -6.17
N LYS A 15 11.19 -11.86 -6.18
CA LYS A 15 11.01 -11.04 -4.97
C LYS A 15 9.51 -10.98 -4.68
N LYS A 16 9.13 -11.46 -3.50
CA LYS A 16 7.77 -11.58 -2.94
C LYS A 16 6.77 -10.55 -3.51
N PRO A 17 5.52 -10.93 -3.79
CA PRO A 17 4.54 -10.01 -4.35
C PRO A 17 4.48 -8.73 -3.51
N LEU A 18 4.69 -7.58 -4.15
CA LEU A 18 4.54 -6.24 -3.56
C LEU A 18 3.16 -6.01 -2.94
N ASN A 19 2.22 -6.91 -3.20
CA ASN A 19 0.82 -6.88 -2.79
C ASN A 19 0.58 -7.24 -1.31
N SER A 20 1.59 -7.70 -0.57
CA SER A 20 1.43 -7.94 0.88
C SER A 20 1.37 -6.63 1.69
N LYS A 21 1.71 -5.49 1.09
CA LYS A 21 1.64 -4.20 1.77
C LYS A 21 0.21 -3.66 1.76
N PRO A 22 -0.38 -3.36 2.92
CA PRO A 22 -1.70 -2.76 2.99
C PRO A 22 -1.72 -1.39 2.30
N LYS A 23 -2.82 -1.11 1.59
CA LYS A 23 -3.02 0.14 0.85
C LYS A 23 -2.95 1.32 1.83
N ALA A 24 -2.20 2.35 1.46
CA ALA A 24 -2.11 3.60 2.19
C ALA A 24 -2.48 4.78 1.29
N PHE A 25 -3.13 5.77 1.87
CA PHE A 25 -3.73 6.92 1.21
C PHE A 25 -3.04 8.22 1.62
N LYS A 26 -3.16 9.25 0.79
CA LYS A 26 -2.57 10.58 1.07
C LYS A 26 -3.53 11.49 1.82
N SER A 27 -4.84 11.20 1.77
CA SER A 27 -5.90 11.98 2.43
C SER A 27 -6.95 11.06 3.04
N GLU A 28 -7.69 11.56 4.02
CA GLU A 28 -8.74 10.79 4.72
C GLU A 28 -9.93 10.57 3.79
N GLU A 29 -10.25 11.57 2.97
CA GLU A 29 -11.27 11.48 1.94
C GLU A 29 -11.02 10.36 0.94
N SER A 30 -9.78 10.23 0.44
CA SER A 30 -9.43 9.15 -0.49
C SER A 30 -9.50 7.76 0.18
N ALA A 31 -9.15 7.67 1.47
CA ALA A 31 -9.31 6.45 2.25
C ALA A 31 -10.80 6.08 2.43
N ASN A 32 -11.64 7.05 2.77
CA ASN A 32 -13.09 6.85 2.95
C ASN A 32 -13.78 6.45 1.65
N SER A 33 -13.45 7.11 0.53
CA SER A 33 -13.98 6.76 -0.79
C SER A 33 -13.61 5.33 -1.17
N TRP A 34 -12.37 4.91 -0.90
CA TRP A 34 -11.96 3.53 -1.13
C TRP A 34 -12.68 2.55 -0.20
N ALA A 35 -12.83 2.86 1.09
CA ALA A 35 -13.54 2.01 2.05
C ALA A 35 -15.00 1.79 1.64
N LYS A 36 -15.69 2.86 1.22
CA LYS A 36 -17.06 2.82 0.69
C LYS A 36 -17.14 1.93 -0.55
N LYS A 37 -16.23 2.09 -1.52
CA LYS A 37 -16.17 1.24 -2.73
C LYS A 37 -15.94 -0.24 -2.44
N ASN A 38 -15.30 -0.56 -1.31
CA ASN A 38 -15.02 -1.93 -0.90
C ASN A 38 -16.00 -2.44 0.17
N ASN A 39 -17.11 -1.72 0.42
CA ASN A 39 -18.13 -2.09 1.41
C ASN A 39 -17.59 -2.33 2.83
N ILE A 40 -16.52 -1.61 3.22
CA ILE A 40 -15.97 -1.70 4.57
C ILE A 40 -16.77 -0.77 5.48
N LYS A 41 -17.53 -1.36 6.42
CA LYS A 41 -18.43 -0.63 7.32
C LYS A 41 -17.74 -0.16 8.59
N SER A 42 -16.94 -1.03 9.20
CA SER A 42 -16.22 -0.75 10.45
C SER A 42 -14.73 -0.61 10.18
N TYR A 43 -14.25 0.62 10.18
CA TYR A 43 -12.82 0.89 10.05
C TYR A 43 -12.42 2.18 10.77
N THR A 44 -11.14 2.25 11.11
CA THR A 44 -10.50 3.46 11.61
C THR A 44 -9.43 3.93 10.63
N LEU A 45 -9.22 5.24 10.57
CA LEU A 45 -8.17 5.86 9.80
C LEU A 45 -6.99 6.15 10.72
N ARG A 46 -5.84 5.54 10.44
CA ARG A 46 -4.60 5.78 11.19
C ARG A 46 -3.56 6.42 10.30
N ASN A 47 -3.09 7.62 10.67
CA ASN A 47 -1.89 8.18 10.06
C ASN A 47 -0.66 7.42 10.59
N ILE A 48 0.13 6.84 9.69
CA ILE A 48 1.33 6.09 10.05
C ILE A 48 2.61 6.93 10.04
N ARG A 49 2.49 8.23 9.72
CA ARG A 49 3.59 9.18 9.77
C ARG A 49 3.45 10.14 10.95
N LYS A 50 4.59 10.72 11.33
CA LYS A 50 4.65 11.79 12.32
C LYS A 50 3.91 13.03 11.84
N GLU A 51 3.48 13.83 12.79
CA GLU A 51 2.85 15.11 12.54
C GLU A 51 3.87 16.07 11.87
N GLY A 52 3.42 16.84 10.88
CA GLY A 52 4.28 17.69 10.04
C GLY A 52 4.79 17.04 8.74
N GLU A 53 4.74 15.72 8.60
CA GLU A 53 5.01 15.05 7.33
C GLU A 53 3.75 14.87 6.47
N ARG A 54 3.94 14.66 5.16
CA ARG A 54 2.84 14.30 4.25
C ARG A 54 2.09 13.08 4.77
N LYS A 55 0.79 13.25 5.05
CA LYS A 55 -0.09 12.22 5.59
C LYS A 55 0.03 10.90 4.82
N LYS A 56 0.06 9.81 5.57
CA LYS A 56 -0.02 8.45 5.04
C LYS A 56 -1.02 7.68 5.86
N ILE A 57 -2.24 7.61 5.37
CA ILE A 57 -3.39 7.10 6.10
C ILE A 57 -3.61 5.65 5.74
N LYS A 58 -3.70 4.81 6.75
CA LYS A 58 -4.00 3.39 6.64
C LYS A 58 -5.39 3.16 7.19
N ILE A 59 -6.18 2.38 6.45
CA ILE A 59 -7.46 1.87 6.92
C ILE A 59 -7.17 0.65 7.78
N VAL A 60 -7.69 0.64 9.00
CA VAL A 60 -7.60 -0.48 9.93
C VAL A 60 -9.03 -0.95 10.18
N MET A 61 -9.35 -2.15 9.72
CA MET A 61 -10.65 -2.79 9.99
C MET A 61 -10.76 -3.07 11.50
N VAL A 62 -11.95 -2.85 12.05
CA VAL A 62 -12.29 -3.17 13.44
C VAL A 62 -13.21 -4.37 13.45
#